data_AF-A0A182JU55-F1
#
_entry.id   AF-A0A182JU55-F1
#
_cell.length_a   1.000
_cell.length_b   1.000
_cell.length_c   1.000
_cell.angle_alpha   90.00
_cell.angle_beta   90.00
_cell.angle_gamma   90.00
#
_symmetry.space_group_name_H-M   'P 1'
#
loop_
_entity.id
_entity.type
_entity.pdbx_description
1 polymer ?
#
loop_
_entity_poly.entity_id
_entity_poly.type
_entity_poly.pdbx_seq_one_letter_code
_entity_poly.pdbx_strand_id
1 'polypeptide(L)'
;MARLSAEIYYIREGQVNAYALHFTVPVPADLEEISFSWQSLADRPLPYRINIDSPDPEALPKPSMNISAQGEIPEHIETVAIGLRCSGVVSAEVDVTITIEITLDRLTGNTTELLFRRKKICLMSEHPDANQPDPYLLENASNGQNGLITIIIGGILAIFQRVLEEMNESVDESESSVQQYTVPYDCR
;
A
#
# COMPACT_ATOMS: atom_id res chain seq x y z
N MET A 1 -5.35 0.87 5.32
CA MET A 1 -5.11 0.33 3.97
C MET A 1 -4.47 -1.04 4.14
N ALA A 2 -5.05 -2.09 3.56
CA ALA A 2 -4.50 -3.44 3.62
C ALA A 2 -3.41 -3.57 2.54
N ARG A 3 -2.16 -3.62 2.94
CA ARG A 3 -1.02 -3.92 2.06
C ARG A 3 -1.01 -5.44 1.85
N LEU A 4 -1.48 -5.91 0.70
CA LEU A 4 -1.32 -7.30 0.29
C LEU A 4 0.18 -7.57 0.07
N SER A 5 0.82 -8.26 1.02
CA SER A 5 2.13 -8.87 0.79
C SER A 5 1.91 -10.08 -0.12
N ALA A 6 2.13 -9.90 -1.42
CA ALA A 6 2.08 -11.02 -2.37
C ALA A 6 3.47 -11.65 -2.44
N GLU A 7 3.70 -12.69 -1.64
CA GLU A 7 4.87 -13.55 -1.78
C GLU A 7 4.58 -14.58 -2.88
N ILE A 8 5.34 -14.51 -3.98
CA ILE A 8 5.21 -15.43 -5.11
C ILE A 8 6.49 -16.26 -5.18
N TYR A 9 6.36 -17.58 -5.04
CA TYR A 9 7.47 -18.51 -5.19
C TYR A 9 7.62 -18.93 -6.65
N TYR A 10 8.73 -18.52 -7.25
CA TYR A 10 9.04 -18.81 -8.66
C TYR A 10 9.84 -20.09 -8.85
N ILE A 11 10.57 -20.51 -7.81
CA ILE A 11 11.32 -21.77 -7.77
C ILE A 11 10.98 -22.45 -6.45
N ARG A 12 10.67 -23.74 -6.51
CA ARG A 12 10.49 -24.59 -5.32
C ARG A 12 11.26 -25.88 -5.53
N GLU A 13 12.16 -26.20 -4.59
CA GLU A 13 12.95 -27.45 -4.63
C GLU A 13 13.73 -27.63 -5.95
N GLY A 14 14.26 -26.54 -6.50
CA GLY A 14 15.01 -26.56 -7.76
C GLY A 14 14.17 -26.67 -9.03
N GLN A 15 12.84 -26.72 -8.93
CA GLN A 15 11.93 -26.68 -10.08
C GLN A 15 11.39 -25.26 -10.30
N VAL A 16 11.52 -24.77 -11.53
CA VAL A 16 10.96 -23.49 -11.95
C VAL A 16 9.45 -23.65 -12.15
N ASN A 17 8.66 -22.81 -11.48
CA ASN A 17 7.23 -22.71 -11.73
C ASN A 17 7.00 -21.83 -12.97
N ALA A 18 7.06 -22.45 -14.16
CA ALA A 18 6.88 -21.76 -15.43
C ALA A 18 5.53 -21.02 -15.53
N TYR A 19 4.48 -21.49 -14.83
CA TYR A 19 3.20 -20.79 -14.79
C TYR A 19 3.31 -19.41 -14.12
N ALA A 20 4.09 -19.30 -13.04
CA ALA A 20 4.26 -18.04 -12.32
C ALA A 20 5.02 -16.97 -13.14
N LEU A 21 5.87 -17.39 -14.09
CA LEU A 21 6.64 -16.49 -14.95
C LEU A 21 5.85 -15.90 -16.13
N HIS A 22 4.70 -16.49 -16.49
CA HIS A 22 3.87 -15.99 -17.60
C HIS A 22 3.00 -14.78 -17.25
N PHE A 23 2.86 -14.45 -15.97
CA PHE A 23 2.00 -13.36 -15.54
C PHE A 23 2.76 -12.03 -15.51
N THR A 24 2.17 -11.01 -16.15
CA THR A 24 2.55 -9.62 -15.91
C THR A 24 1.86 -9.14 -14.65
N VAL A 25 2.63 -8.89 -13.59
CA VAL A 25 2.09 -8.47 -12.30
C VAL A 25 2.13 -6.94 -12.19
N PRO A 26 1.01 -6.29 -11.84
CA PRO A 26 1.00 -4.84 -11.65
C PRO A 26 1.83 -4.44 -10.41
N VAL A 27 2.59 -3.36 -10.55
CA VAL A 27 3.34 -2.70 -9.48
C VAL A 27 2.66 -1.34 -9.24
N PRO A 28 2.00 -1.14 -8.08
CA PRO A 28 1.29 0.09 -7.74
C PRO A 28 2.15 1.36 -7.82
N ALA A 29 1.51 2.52 -7.94
CA ALA A 29 2.19 3.81 -8.07
C ALA A 29 3.04 4.17 -6.84
N ASP A 30 2.53 3.88 -5.64
CA ASP A 30 3.15 4.11 -4.34
C ASP A 30 4.29 3.13 -4.01
N LEU A 31 4.39 2.01 -4.73
CA LEU A 31 5.46 1.05 -4.55
C LEU A 31 6.67 1.43 -5.41
N GLU A 32 7.71 1.95 -4.75
CA GLU A 32 8.95 2.39 -5.40
C GLU A 32 9.99 1.28 -5.56
N GLU A 33 9.80 0.12 -4.92
CA GLU A 33 10.77 -0.97 -4.88
C GLU A 33 10.08 -2.34 -4.84
N ILE A 34 10.65 -3.30 -5.56
CA ILE A 34 10.29 -4.72 -5.45
C ILE A 34 11.50 -5.52 -4.98
N SER A 35 11.26 -6.61 -4.26
CA SER A 35 12.33 -7.45 -3.71
C SER A 35 12.22 -8.89 -4.18
N PHE A 36 13.37 -9.54 -4.34
CA PHE A 36 13.50 -10.96 -4.63
C PHE A 36 14.31 -11.59 -3.52
N SER A 37 13.79 -12.64 -2.90
CA SER A 37 14.54 -13.48 -1.97
C SER A 37 14.97 -14.76 -2.68
N TRP A 38 16.26 -15.07 -2.60
CA TRP A 38 16.84 -16.21 -3.29
C TRP A 38 17.88 -16.93 -2.43
N GLN A 39 18.21 -18.16 -2.82
CA GLN A 39 19.35 -18.92 -2.32
C GLN A 39 19.69 -20.02 -3.32
N SER A 40 20.93 -20.47 -3.32
CA SER A 40 21.35 -21.67 -4.02
C SER A 40 21.04 -22.90 -3.18
N LEU A 41 20.37 -23.88 -3.79
CA LEU A 41 20.14 -25.21 -3.21
C LEU A 41 21.10 -26.27 -3.79
N ALA A 42 22.14 -25.84 -4.50
CA ALA A 42 23.09 -26.71 -5.18
C ALA A 42 24.38 -26.97 -4.37
N ASP A 43 24.36 -26.66 -3.06
CA ASP A 43 25.49 -26.73 -2.11
C ASP A 43 26.75 -25.99 -2.61
N ARG A 44 26.54 -24.91 -3.36
CA ARG A 44 27.57 -23.99 -3.86
C ARG A 44 26.94 -22.68 -4.36
N PRO A 45 27.68 -21.57 -4.43
CA PRO A 45 27.22 -20.35 -5.08
C PRO A 45 27.00 -20.54 -6.60
N LEU A 46 25.94 -19.95 -7.13
CA LEU A 46 25.60 -20.03 -8.56
C LEU A 46 25.78 -18.67 -9.24
N PRO A 47 26.55 -18.57 -10.34
CA PRO A 47 26.66 -17.33 -11.09
C PRO A 47 25.29 -16.86 -11.59
N TYR A 48 25.05 -15.56 -11.47
CA TYR A 48 23.88 -14.93 -12.04
C TYR A 48 24.25 -13.75 -12.95
N ARG A 49 23.34 -13.44 -13.87
CA ARG A 49 23.32 -12.19 -14.63
C ARG A 49 21.91 -11.62 -14.68
N ILE A 50 21.76 -10.33 -14.37
CA ILE A 50 20.50 -9.60 -14.39
C ILE A 50 20.51 -8.60 -15.54
N ASN A 51 19.41 -8.55 -16.29
CA ASN A 51 19.10 -7.49 -17.23
C ASN A 51 17.71 -6.92 -16.94
N ILE A 52 17.58 -5.60 -17.00
CA ILE A 52 16.30 -4.91 -16.80
C ILE A 52 16.03 -4.04 -18.01
N ASP A 53 14.88 -4.25 -18.64
CA ASP A 53 14.37 -3.46 -19.76
C ASP A 53 13.14 -2.67 -19.31
N SER A 54 13.16 -1.36 -19.59
CA SER A 54 12.09 -0.41 -19.25
C SER A 54 12.00 0.64 -20.37
N PRO A 55 11.02 0.53 -21.30
CA PRO A 55 11.03 1.25 -22.57
C PRO A 55 10.65 2.74 -22.48
N ASP A 56 10.17 3.20 -21.33
CA ASP A 56 9.69 4.58 -21.12
C ASP A 56 10.50 5.29 -20.00
N PRO A 57 11.66 5.87 -20.33
CA PRO A 57 12.50 6.58 -19.36
C PRO A 57 11.91 7.92 -18.90
N GLU A 58 10.92 8.46 -19.61
CA GLU A 58 10.24 9.70 -19.22
C GLU A 58 9.29 9.44 -18.05
N ALA A 59 8.52 8.35 -18.09
CA ALA A 59 7.66 7.92 -16.98
C ALA A 59 8.45 7.22 -15.87
N LEU A 60 9.36 6.31 -16.25
CA LEU A 60 10.13 5.46 -15.34
C LEU A 60 11.62 5.55 -15.69
N PRO A 61 12.38 6.44 -15.01
CA PRO A 61 13.83 6.49 -15.13
C PRO A 61 14.47 5.11 -14.89
N LYS A 62 15.71 4.95 -15.38
CA LYS A 62 16.44 3.67 -15.31
C LYS A 62 16.34 3.04 -13.90
N PRO A 63 15.80 1.81 -13.80
CA PRO A 63 15.70 1.11 -12.52
C PRO A 63 17.04 0.95 -11.81
N SER A 64 17.02 1.07 -10.48
CA SER A 64 18.20 0.87 -9.63
C SER A 64 18.23 -0.54 -9.06
N MET A 65 19.42 -1.04 -8.72
CA MET A 65 19.60 -2.29 -7.98
C MET A 65 20.56 -2.07 -6.82
N ASN A 66 20.33 -2.77 -5.70
CA ASN A 66 21.25 -2.77 -4.56
C ASN A 66 22.43 -3.75 -4.72
N ILE A 67 22.48 -4.50 -5.82
CA ILE A 67 23.53 -5.47 -6.17
C ILE A 67 24.06 -5.20 -7.58
N SER A 68 25.22 -5.80 -7.91
CA SER A 68 25.76 -5.78 -9.26
C SER A 68 24.89 -6.61 -10.23
N ALA A 69 24.90 -6.23 -11.51
CA ALA A 69 24.19 -6.96 -12.57
C ALA A 69 24.74 -8.38 -12.80
N GLN A 70 25.94 -8.69 -12.31
CA GLN A 70 26.55 -10.01 -12.34
C GLN A 70 27.13 -10.31 -10.97
N GLY A 71 27.01 -11.55 -10.51
CA GLY A 71 27.47 -11.97 -9.19
C GLY A 71 27.22 -13.45 -8.95
N GLU A 72 27.14 -13.85 -7.69
CA GLU A 72 26.85 -15.22 -7.29
C GLU A 72 25.68 -15.24 -6.29
N ILE A 73 24.75 -16.17 -6.48
CA ILE A 73 23.65 -16.43 -5.54
C ILE A 73 24.21 -17.25 -4.38
N PRO A 74 24.10 -16.77 -3.12
CA PRO A 74 24.68 -17.45 -1.97
C PRO A 74 23.88 -18.69 -1.56
N GLU A 75 24.48 -19.53 -0.70
CA GLU A 75 23.85 -20.74 -0.13
C GLU A 75 22.87 -20.44 1.03
N HIS A 76 22.79 -19.19 1.46
CA HIS A 76 21.82 -18.71 2.45
C HIS A 76 20.82 -17.77 1.79
N ILE A 77 19.66 -17.59 2.42
CA ILE A 77 18.65 -16.64 1.90
C ILE A 77 19.20 -15.23 1.93
N GLU A 78 19.26 -14.61 0.77
CA GLU A 78 19.54 -13.18 0.60
C GLU A 78 18.35 -12.52 -0.10
N THR A 79 18.10 -11.26 0.24
CA THR A 79 17.05 -10.45 -0.40
C THR A 79 17.67 -9.28 -1.14
N VAL A 80 17.40 -9.20 -2.42
CA VAL A 80 17.84 -8.12 -3.31
C VAL A 80 16.66 -7.29 -3.73
N ALA A 81 16.92 -6.03 -4.10
CA ALA A 81 15.86 -5.08 -4.38
C ALA A 81 16.11 -4.33 -5.69
N ILE A 82 15.02 -4.11 -6.42
CA ILE A 82 14.99 -3.35 -7.67
C ILE A 82 14.09 -2.14 -7.47
N GLY A 83 14.68 -0.95 -7.58
CA GLY A 83 13.98 0.32 -7.49
C GLY A 83 13.27 0.64 -8.80
N LEU A 84 11.97 0.88 -8.73
CA LEU A 84 11.07 1.25 -9.82
C LEU A 84 10.43 2.62 -9.53
N ARG A 85 11.24 3.63 -9.19
CA ARG A 85 10.77 4.97 -8.86
C ARG A 85 10.36 5.72 -10.14
N CYS A 86 9.09 6.10 -10.24
CA CYS A 86 8.60 6.93 -11.35
C CYS A 86 9.20 8.35 -11.28
N SER A 87 9.32 9.01 -12.44
CA SER A 87 9.77 10.41 -12.51
C SER A 87 8.78 11.38 -11.86
N GLY A 88 7.49 11.02 -11.86
CA GLY A 88 6.40 11.90 -11.46
C GLY A 88 6.05 12.96 -12.48
N VAL A 89 6.65 12.94 -13.68
CA VAL A 89 6.45 13.98 -14.72
C VAL A 89 5.27 13.63 -15.64
N VAL A 90 5.07 12.35 -15.92
CA VAL A 90 3.99 11.85 -16.80
C VAL A 90 3.30 10.65 -16.18
N SER A 91 2.00 10.51 -16.43
CA SER A 91 1.23 9.33 -16.06
C SER A 91 1.34 8.27 -17.17
N ALA A 92 1.80 7.07 -16.85
CA ALA A 92 1.92 5.96 -17.79
C ALA A 92 1.90 4.59 -17.07
N GLU A 93 1.58 3.53 -17.80
CA GLU A 93 1.86 2.16 -17.37
C GLU A 93 3.07 1.65 -18.14
N VAL A 94 4.16 1.33 -17.45
CA VAL A 94 5.43 0.90 -18.05
C VAL A 94 5.59 -0.60 -17.84
N ASP A 95 5.63 -1.36 -18.94
CA ASP A 95 5.98 -2.78 -18.90
C ASP A 95 7.49 -2.95 -18.70
N VAL A 96 7.88 -3.39 -17.52
CA VAL A 96 9.25 -3.67 -17.11
C VAL A 96 9.51 -5.17 -17.21
N THR A 97 10.60 -5.52 -17.91
CA THR A 97 11.06 -6.91 -18.03
C THR A 97 12.36 -7.09 -17.27
N ILE A 98 12.38 -8.01 -16.30
CA ILE A 98 13.56 -8.36 -15.52
C ILE A 98 13.95 -9.79 -15.89
N THR A 99 15.11 -9.94 -16.50
CA THR A 99 15.68 -11.24 -16.87
C THR A 99 16.78 -11.59 -15.88
N ILE A 100 16.67 -12.75 -15.22
CA ILE A 100 17.70 -13.31 -14.36
C ILE A 100 18.16 -14.63 -14.97
N GLU A 101 19.39 -14.66 -15.43
CA GLU A 101 20.06 -15.87 -15.92
C GLU A 101 20.91 -16.46 -14.82
N ILE A 102 20.78 -17.77 -14.61
CA ILE A 102 21.51 -18.51 -13.57
C ILE A 102 22.27 -19.65 -14.23
N THR A 103 23.59 -19.66 -14.12
CA THR A 103 24.41 -20.75 -14.65
C THR A 103 24.51 -21.88 -13.63
N LEU A 104 23.82 -23.00 -13.89
CA LEU A 104 23.77 -24.16 -13.00
C LEU A 104 25.08 -24.96 -13.00
N ASP A 105 25.70 -25.08 -14.18
CA ASP A 105 26.96 -25.78 -14.35
C ASP A 105 27.89 -24.95 -15.24
N ARG A 106 29.02 -24.55 -14.67
CA ARG A 106 30.03 -23.72 -15.35
C ARG A 106 30.76 -24.47 -16.47
N LEU A 107 30.84 -25.80 -16.38
CA LEU A 107 31.57 -26.61 -17.36
C LEU A 107 30.73 -26.83 -18.63
N THR A 108 29.42 -27.02 -18.47
CA THR A 108 28.49 -27.19 -19.59
C THR A 108 27.87 -25.89 -20.08
N GLY A 109 27.96 -24.81 -19.27
CA GLY A 109 27.29 -23.54 -19.56
C GLY A 109 25.77 -23.62 -19.44
N ASN A 110 25.23 -24.67 -18.83
CA ASN A 110 23.80 -24.87 -18.68
C ASN A 110 23.20 -23.73 -17.84
N THR A 111 22.36 -22.93 -18.47
CA THR A 111 21.81 -21.69 -17.89
C THR A 111 20.30 -21.78 -17.84
N THR A 112 19.72 -21.42 -16.70
CA THR A 112 18.28 -21.24 -16.52
C THR A 112 17.95 -19.77 -16.62
N GLU A 113 17.02 -19.41 -17.49
CA GLU A 113 16.52 -18.04 -17.62
C GLU A 113 15.20 -17.89 -16.86
N LEU A 114 15.11 -16.86 -16.02
CA LEU A 114 13.90 -16.45 -15.33
C LEU A 114 13.47 -15.08 -15.86
N LEU A 115 12.27 -15.03 -16.44
CA LEU A 115 11.71 -13.83 -17.03
C LEU A 115 10.57 -13.31 -16.17
N PHE A 116 10.76 -12.16 -15.52
CA PHE A 116 9.73 -11.51 -14.71
C PHE A 116 9.17 -10.30 -15.46
N ARG A 117 7.86 -10.32 -15.71
CA ARG A 117 7.15 -9.19 -16.30
C ARG A 117 6.40 -8.42 -15.22
N ARG A 118 6.68 -7.13 -15.10
CA ARG A 118 6.01 -6.22 -14.17
C ARG A 118 5.41 -5.07 -14.95
N LYS A 119 4.23 -4.63 -14.57
CA LYS A 119 3.62 -3.43 -15.13
C LYS A 119 3.64 -2.33 -14.06
N LYS A 120 4.59 -1.40 -14.16
CA LYS A 120 4.70 -0.30 -13.21
C LYS A 120 3.69 0.78 -13.57
N ILE A 121 2.83 1.12 -12.62
CA ILE A 121 1.92 2.26 -12.74
C ILE A 121 2.71 3.50 -12.29
N CYS A 122 2.81 4.49 -13.16
CA CYS A 122 3.39 5.81 -12.87
C CYS A 122 2.30 6.86 -12.98
N LEU A 123 2.28 7.77 -12.02
CA LEU A 123 1.35 8.90 -11.97
C LEU A 123 2.16 10.18 -12.02
N MET A 124 1.66 11.15 -12.78
CA MET A 124 2.13 12.52 -12.69
C MET A 124 1.85 13.05 -11.29
N SER A 125 2.87 13.58 -10.65
CA SER A 125 2.75 14.23 -9.35
C SER A 125 2.12 15.60 -9.56
N GLU A 126 0.98 15.87 -8.93
CA GLU A 126 0.51 17.24 -8.72
C GLU A 126 1.44 17.93 -7.71
N HIS A 127 2.65 18.33 -8.14
CA HIS A 127 3.42 19.28 -7.35
C HIS A 127 2.79 20.66 -7.57
N PRO A 128 2.23 21.31 -6.53
CA PRO A 128 2.11 22.76 -6.58
C PRO A 128 3.54 23.29 -6.72
N ASP A 129 3.72 24.20 -7.67
CA ASP A 129 4.96 24.90 -7.99
C ASP A 129 5.93 24.99 -6.78
N ALA A 130 7.16 24.48 -6.92
CA ALA A 130 8.21 24.57 -5.88
C ALA A 130 8.67 26.02 -5.61
N ASN A 131 8.04 27.00 -6.27
CA ASN A 131 8.18 28.44 -6.03
C ASN A 131 6.98 29.05 -5.28
N GLN A 132 6.01 28.26 -4.82
CA GLN A 132 4.94 28.76 -3.97
C GLN A 132 5.45 28.76 -2.51
N PRO A 133 5.67 29.92 -1.87
CA PRO A 133 6.01 29.96 -0.46
C PRO A 133 4.90 29.28 0.35
N ASP A 134 5.30 28.40 1.26
CA ASP A 134 4.43 27.63 2.14
C ASP A 134 3.46 28.56 2.90
N PRO A 135 2.14 28.48 2.65
CA PRO A 135 1.16 29.34 3.31
C PRO A 135 1.00 29.05 4.81
N TYR A 136 1.66 28.02 5.35
CA TYR A 136 1.57 27.63 6.75
C TYR A 136 2.73 28.11 7.64
N LEU A 137 3.75 28.79 7.09
CA LEU A 137 4.84 29.37 7.89
C LEU A 137 4.74 30.89 8.04
N LEU A 138 3.60 31.38 8.52
CA LEU A 138 3.49 32.68 9.17
C LEU A 138 2.69 32.56 10.47
N GLU A 139 3.30 31.97 11.49
CA GLU A 139 2.85 32.17 12.86
C GLU A 139 4.06 32.48 13.76
N ASN A 140 4.30 33.77 13.99
CA ASN A 140 4.33 34.38 15.33
C ASN A 140 5.20 35.66 15.36
N ALA A 141 4.58 36.78 15.00
CA ALA A 141 4.95 38.07 15.54
C ALA A 141 3.68 38.82 15.93
N SER A 142 3.40 38.79 17.24
CA SER A 142 2.59 39.73 18.01
C SER A 142 1.44 40.47 17.29
N ASN A 143 0.19 40.20 17.66
CA ASN A 143 -0.68 41.29 18.09
C ASN A 143 -1.87 40.76 18.90
N GLY A 144 -2.07 41.29 20.09
CA GLY A 144 -3.24 40.97 20.90
C GLY A 144 -4.49 41.55 20.25
N GLN A 145 -5.44 40.68 19.92
CA GLN A 145 -6.84 41.06 19.77
C GLN A 145 -7.73 40.00 20.41
N ASN A 146 -8.20 40.38 21.60
CA ASN A 146 -9.37 39.93 22.34
C ASN A 146 -10.43 39.20 21.50
N GLY A 147 -10.33 37.87 21.40
CA GLY A 147 -11.42 37.00 20.99
C GLY A 147 -12.22 36.55 22.21
N LEU A 148 -13.11 37.42 22.69
CA LEU A 148 -14.00 37.13 23.81
C LEU A 148 -15.06 36.09 23.35
N ILE A 149 -14.84 34.81 23.64
CA ILE A 149 -15.83 33.76 23.37
C ILE A 149 -16.95 33.88 24.40
N THR A 150 -18.07 34.48 23.99
CA THR A 150 -19.27 34.58 24.83
C THR A 150 -20.10 33.32 24.64
N ILE A 151 -20.09 32.40 25.61
CA ILE A 151 -21.03 31.27 25.63
C ILE A 151 -22.34 31.79 26.20
N ILE A 152 -23.38 31.90 25.35
CA ILE A 152 -24.74 32.22 25.82
C ILE A 152 -25.25 31.01 26.61
N ILE A 153 -25.08 31.02 27.93
CA ILE A 153 -25.77 30.09 28.82
C ILE A 153 -27.21 30.57 28.90
N GLY A 154 -28.07 30.00 28.06
CA GLY A 154 -29.47 30.41 27.98
C GLY A 154 -30.30 29.57 27.04
N GLY A 155 -30.12 28.24 27.07
CA GLY A 155 -30.89 27.33 26.21
C GLY A 155 -31.06 25.92 26.75
N ILE A 156 -30.64 25.64 27.98
CA ILE A 156 -30.79 24.31 28.60
C ILE A 156 -31.76 24.32 29.79
N LEU A 157 -31.97 25.46 30.47
CA LEU A 157 -33.00 25.53 31.52
C LEU A 157 -34.44 25.49 30.98
N ALA A 158 -34.70 25.99 29.76
CA ALA A 158 -36.05 25.96 29.18
C ALA A 158 -36.44 24.57 28.64
N ILE A 159 -35.46 23.77 28.21
CA ILE A 159 -35.71 22.41 27.71
C ILE A 159 -35.88 21.45 28.89
N PHE A 160 -35.08 21.61 29.96
CA PHE A 160 -35.22 20.78 31.16
C PHE A 160 -36.56 21.03 31.91
N GLN A 161 -37.10 22.25 31.82
CA GLN A 161 -38.38 22.59 32.43
C GLN A 161 -39.60 22.10 31.61
N ARG A 162 -39.50 22.08 30.27
CA ARG A 162 -40.53 21.45 29.41
C ARG A 162 -40.61 19.94 29.56
N VAL A 163 -39.47 19.27 29.75
CA VAL A 163 -39.42 17.81 29.97
C VAL A 163 -40.04 17.43 31.32
N LEU A 164 -39.93 18.28 32.35
CA LEU A 164 -40.60 18.07 33.64
C LEU A 164 -42.12 18.30 33.58
N GLU A 165 -42.60 19.15 32.66
CA GLU A 165 -44.03 19.37 32.41
C GLU A 165 -44.67 18.19 31.63
N GLU A 166 -43.97 17.62 30.64
CA GLU A 166 -44.42 16.42 29.91
C GLU A 166 -44.47 15.14 30.79
N MET A 167 -43.60 15.03 31.80
CA MET A 167 -43.64 13.90 32.74
C MET A 167 -44.74 14.02 33.80
N ASN A 168 -45.32 15.21 34.03
CA ASN A 168 -46.39 15.41 35.01
C ASN A 168 -47.80 15.22 34.41
N GLU A 169 -47.95 15.35 33.09
CA GLU A 169 -49.22 15.11 32.38
C GLU A 169 -49.45 13.62 32.04
N SER A 170 -48.38 12.83 31.95
CA SER A 170 -48.46 11.38 31.70
C SER A 170 -48.73 10.52 32.95
N VAL A 171 -48.68 11.10 34.15
CA VAL A 171 -49.05 10.41 35.40
C VAL A 171 -50.57 10.40 35.63
N ASP A 172 -51.31 11.33 35.02
CA ASP A 172 -52.78 11.43 35.14
C ASP A 172 -53.55 10.44 34.23
N GLU A 173 -52.92 9.89 33.19
CA GLU A 173 -53.55 8.90 32.29
C GLU A 173 -53.32 7.43 32.74
N SER A 174 -52.91 7.24 34.00
CA SER A 174 -52.82 5.95 34.66
C SER A 174 -54.15 5.47 35.26
N GLU A 175 -55.28 5.66 34.57
CA GLU A 175 -56.56 5.10 35.03
C GLU A 175 -57.51 4.67 33.89
N SER A 176 -57.05 3.81 32.97
CA SER A 176 -57.97 2.96 32.19
C SER A 176 -57.23 1.81 31.48
N SER A 177 -57.66 0.59 31.79
CA SER A 177 -57.47 -0.65 31.00
C SER A 177 -56.16 -1.42 31.14
N VAL A 178 -56.12 -2.20 32.23
CA VAL A 178 -55.38 -3.46 32.34
C VAL A 178 -55.98 -4.49 31.39
N GLN A 179 -55.21 -5.02 30.42
CA GLN A 179 -55.38 -6.42 30.01
C GLN A 179 -54.11 -7.04 29.41
N GLN A 180 -53.89 -8.27 29.83
CA GLN A 180 -52.64 -9.00 29.97
C GLN A 180 -52.65 -10.19 29.02
N TYR A 181 -51.70 -10.33 28.07
CA TYR A 181 -51.53 -11.58 27.32
C TYR A 181 -50.07 -11.85 26.90
N THR A 182 -49.80 -13.15 26.84
CA THR A 182 -48.54 -13.87 27.07
C THR A 182 -47.74 -14.15 25.79
N VAL A 183 -46.41 -14.31 25.95
CA VAL A 183 -45.45 -14.76 24.92
C VAL A 183 -45.68 -16.23 24.54
N PRO A 184 -45.30 -16.66 23.33
CA PRO A 184 -44.22 -17.65 23.29
C PRO A 184 -43.21 -17.45 22.15
N TYR A 185 -41.98 -17.84 22.46
CA TYR A 185 -40.82 -17.97 21.60
C TYR A 185 -41.02 -19.05 20.52
N ASP A 186 -40.42 -18.85 19.35
CA ASP A 186 -40.01 -19.98 18.50
C ASP A 186 -38.63 -19.71 17.89
N CYS A 187 -37.74 -20.69 18.03
CA CYS A 187 -36.41 -20.75 17.44
C CYS A 187 -36.42 -21.89 16.42
N ARG A 188 -36.19 -21.56 15.15
CA ARG A 188 -35.57 -22.50 14.21
C ARG A 188 -34.73 -21.77 13.18
#